data_AF-A0A2K9FFM0-F1
#
_entry.id   AF-A0A2K9FFM0-F1
#
_cell.length_a   1.000
_cell.length_b   1.000
_cell.length_c   1.000
_cell.angle_alpha   90.00
_cell.angle_beta   90.00
_cell.angle_gamma   90.00
#
_symmetry.space_group_name_H-M   'P 1'
#
loop_
_entity.id
_entity.type
_entity.pdbx_description
1 polymer ?
#
loop_
_entity_poly.entity_id
_entity_poly.type
_entity_poly.pdbx_seq_one_letter_code
_entity_poly.pdbx_strand_id
1 'polypeptide(L)'
;MRTLPGLGVIALVVAIVAPLGYRSMQTPAASTASPTPAAPASSGAPEPAEPAASPQRKRVGPVGGADGVVPEGTTVFDDGIPAVAELDAGLRAALREAAADAAAYGVEIRVNSGWRSPAYQERLLREAIGKYGSEEEAARWVATAETSPHVSGDAVDLGESDATMWLFEHGAAYGLCPVYRNEPWHYELRTEAIGGRCPPVYADPTQDPRMQS
;
A
#
# COMPACT_ATOMS: atom_id res chain seq x y z
N MET A 1 -13.33 54.77 -40.00
CA MET A 1 -13.69 54.66 -38.57
C MET A 1 -14.51 53.39 -38.38
N ARG A 2 -13.90 52.33 -37.84
CA ARG A 2 -14.56 51.07 -37.50
C ARG A 2 -14.13 50.67 -36.08
N THR A 3 -15.12 50.29 -35.31
CA THR A 3 -15.23 50.16 -33.86
C THR A 3 -14.52 48.92 -33.30
N LEU A 4 -13.84 49.08 -32.15
CA LEU A 4 -13.57 48.01 -31.17
C LEU A 4 -14.76 47.92 -30.19
N PRO A 5 -15.22 46.72 -29.80
CA PRO A 5 -14.91 46.21 -28.46
C PRO A 5 -14.77 44.66 -28.45
N GLY A 6 -14.33 43.96 -27.41
CA GLY A 6 -14.01 44.34 -26.04
C GLY A 6 -13.17 43.24 -25.39
N LEU A 7 -12.40 43.66 -24.38
CA LEU A 7 -11.54 42.81 -23.56
C LEU A 7 -12.37 41.82 -22.74
N GLY A 8 -12.16 40.53 -22.96
CA GLY A 8 -12.59 39.48 -22.04
C GLY A 8 -11.65 39.43 -20.84
N VAL A 9 -12.19 39.72 -19.66
CA VAL A 9 -11.50 39.59 -18.38
C VAL A 9 -11.31 38.10 -18.06
N ILE A 10 -10.07 37.61 -18.14
CA ILE A 10 -9.69 36.28 -17.63
C ILE A 10 -9.43 36.44 -16.13
N ALA A 11 -10.34 35.92 -15.30
CA ALA A 11 -10.14 35.82 -13.86
C ALA A 11 -9.17 34.67 -13.56
N LEU A 12 -7.95 35.02 -13.19
CA LEU A 12 -6.90 34.12 -12.71
C LEU A 12 -7.20 33.78 -11.23
N VAL A 13 -7.66 32.57 -10.95
CA VAL A 13 -7.80 32.07 -9.56
C VAL A 13 -6.46 31.49 -9.13
N VAL A 14 -5.68 32.27 -8.39
CA VAL A 14 -4.47 31.81 -7.70
C VAL A 14 -4.89 31.22 -6.35
N ALA A 15 -4.88 29.90 -6.24
CA ALA A 15 -5.04 29.22 -4.96
C ALA A 15 -3.70 29.25 -4.21
N ILE A 16 -3.58 30.16 -3.25
CA ILE A 16 -2.46 30.22 -2.30
C ILE A 16 -2.69 29.13 -1.25
N VAL A 17 -1.96 28.02 -1.33
CA VAL A 17 -1.89 27.05 -0.22
C VAL A 17 -0.79 27.49 0.72
N ALA A 18 -1.17 28.00 1.88
CA ALA A 18 -0.25 28.37 2.96
C ALA A 18 0.40 27.12 3.58
N PRO A 19 1.72 27.14 3.88
CA PRO A 19 2.34 26.03 4.58
C PRO A 19 1.96 26.07 6.07
N LEU A 20 1.19 25.08 6.52
CA LEU A 20 1.00 24.83 7.95
C LEU A 20 2.32 24.32 8.54
N GLY A 21 3.03 25.22 9.22
CA GLY A 21 4.26 24.91 9.92
C GLY A 21 4.03 23.91 11.05
N TYR A 22 4.67 22.76 10.96
CA TYR A 22 4.76 21.82 12.08
C TYR A 22 5.82 22.33 13.06
N ARG A 23 5.38 22.78 14.24
CA ARG A 23 6.29 23.09 15.35
C ARG A 23 6.85 21.80 15.91
N SER A 24 8.17 21.66 15.82
CA SER A 24 8.95 20.63 16.50
C SER A 24 8.79 20.79 18.03
N MET A 25 8.16 19.82 18.68
CA MET A 25 8.25 19.66 20.13
C MET A 25 9.33 18.63 20.43
N GLN A 26 10.46 19.12 20.91
CA GLN A 26 11.51 18.33 21.54
C GLN A 26 11.01 17.85 22.92
N THR A 27 11.06 16.55 23.17
CA THR A 27 10.93 15.98 24.51
C THR A 27 12.33 15.72 25.08
N PRO A 28 12.68 16.27 26.25
CA PRO A 28 13.86 15.84 26.99
C PRO A 28 13.58 14.56 27.78
N ALA A 29 14.65 13.77 27.91
CA ALA A 29 14.71 12.50 28.62
C ALA A 29 14.55 12.61 30.14
N ALA A 30 14.23 11.45 30.72
CA ALA A 30 13.88 11.17 32.10
C ALA A 30 14.91 11.55 33.18
N SER A 31 14.43 11.69 34.42
CA SER A 31 15.21 11.38 35.64
C SER A 31 14.33 11.10 36.87
N THR A 32 14.49 9.86 37.37
CA THR A 32 14.64 9.39 38.77
C THR A 32 13.61 9.70 39.88
N ALA A 33 12.88 8.64 40.24
CA ALA A 33 12.83 7.92 41.53
C ALA A 33 12.63 8.66 42.88
N SER A 34 11.69 8.15 43.69
CA SER A 34 11.88 7.87 45.13
C SER A 34 10.83 6.87 45.68
N PRO A 35 11.10 6.17 46.80
CA PRO A 35 10.49 4.89 47.16
C PRO A 35 9.39 5.01 48.23
N THR A 36 8.57 3.96 48.38
CA THR A 36 7.61 3.80 49.49
C THR A 36 7.78 2.39 50.11
N PRO A 37 7.73 2.24 51.45
CA PRO A 37 8.13 1.00 52.13
C PRO A 37 7.01 -0.04 52.30
N ALA A 38 7.45 -1.27 52.59
CA ALA A 38 6.71 -2.48 53.00
C ALA A 38 5.90 -2.27 54.31
N ALA A 39 4.95 -3.11 54.80
CA ALA A 39 4.52 -4.52 54.67
C ALA A 39 3.09 -4.61 55.36
N PRO A 40 2.50 -5.75 55.81
CA PRO A 40 2.81 -7.17 55.66
C PRO A 40 1.59 -8.08 55.30
N ALA A 41 1.85 -9.38 55.33
CA ALA A 41 1.06 -10.55 54.93
C ALA A 41 -0.33 -10.78 55.57
N SER A 42 -1.17 -11.54 54.86
CA SER A 42 -2.23 -12.35 55.46
C SER A 42 -2.47 -13.64 54.67
N SER A 43 -2.86 -14.68 55.42
CA SER A 43 -2.76 -16.12 55.19
C SER A 43 -3.69 -16.74 54.13
N GLY A 44 -3.15 -17.77 53.44
CA GLY A 44 -3.67 -19.14 53.35
C GLY A 44 -5.09 -19.46 52.85
N ALA A 45 -5.14 -20.21 51.72
CA ALA A 45 -5.99 -21.38 51.38
C ALA A 45 -6.65 -21.28 49.97
N PRO A 46 -7.09 -22.40 49.38
CA PRO A 46 -6.34 -23.40 48.63
C PRO A 46 -6.52 -23.26 47.09
N GLU A 47 -5.69 -24.00 46.36
CA GLU A 47 -5.65 -24.15 44.90
C GLU A 47 -6.97 -24.67 44.28
N PRO A 48 -7.45 -24.06 43.18
CA PRO A 48 -8.25 -24.75 42.18
C PRO A 48 -7.42 -25.00 40.91
N ALA A 49 -7.58 -26.21 40.40
CA ALA A 49 -6.95 -26.80 39.22
C ALA A 49 -6.73 -25.84 38.03
N GLU A 50 -5.58 -26.01 37.37
CA GLU A 50 -5.22 -25.37 36.11
C GLU A 50 -6.35 -25.50 35.07
N PRO A 51 -6.88 -24.40 34.51
CA PRO A 51 -7.62 -24.48 33.27
C PRO A 51 -6.61 -24.75 32.15
N ALA A 52 -6.92 -25.79 31.36
CA ALA A 52 -6.22 -26.17 30.16
C ALA A 52 -5.75 -24.97 29.34
N ALA A 53 -4.49 -25.00 28.93
CA ALA A 53 -3.87 -24.01 28.06
C ALA A 53 -4.79 -23.69 26.87
N SER A 54 -5.38 -22.49 26.92
CA SER A 54 -5.98 -21.89 25.74
C SER A 54 -4.90 -21.83 24.66
N PRO A 55 -5.21 -22.15 23.39
CA PRO A 55 -4.23 -22.00 22.33
C PRO A 55 -3.78 -20.54 22.35
N GLN A 56 -2.50 -20.32 22.66
CA GLN A 56 -1.91 -19.00 22.61
C GLN A 56 -2.16 -18.47 21.20
N ARG A 57 -3.12 -17.53 21.07
CA ARG A 57 -3.18 -16.65 19.91
C ARG A 57 -1.77 -16.15 19.74
N LYS A 58 -1.06 -16.60 18.69
CA LYS A 58 0.24 -16.04 18.31
C LYS A 58 0.05 -14.53 18.38
N ARG A 59 0.71 -13.86 19.32
CA ARG A 59 0.77 -12.41 19.29
C ARG A 59 1.43 -12.10 17.95
N VAL A 60 0.63 -11.65 16.99
CA VAL A 60 1.15 -11.15 15.72
C VAL A 60 2.07 -10.00 16.12
N GLY A 61 3.37 -10.17 15.86
CA GLY A 61 4.36 -9.14 16.10
C GLY A 61 4.02 -7.89 15.29
N PRO A 62 4.73 -6.76 15.52
CA PRO A 62 4.60 -5.62 14.62
C PRO A 62 4.95 -6.06 13.19
N VAL A 63 4.06 -5.76 12.25
CA VAL A 63 4.31 -6.01 10.81
C VAL A 63 5.60 -5.30 10.40
N GLY A 64 6.49 -6.01 9.73
CA GLY A 64 7.80 -5.49 9.30
C GLY A 64 8.17 -5.90 7.88
N GLY A 65 9.47 -5.79 7.54
CA GLY A 65 9.96 -6.14 6.20
C GLY A 65 9.65 -7.58 5.78
N ALA A 66 9.69 -8.52 6.73
CA ALA A 66 9.31 -9.92 6.52
C ALA A 66 7.85 -10.12 6.13
N ASP A 67 7.00 -9.13 6.40
CA ASP A 67 5.58 -9.13 6.05
C ASP A 67 5.29 -8.38 4.74
N GLY A 68 6.32 -7.87 4.06
CA GLY A 68 6.17 -7.11 2.81
C GLY A 68 6.11 -5.58 2.98
N VAL A 69 6.57 -5.04 4.12
CA VAL A 69 6.77 -3.58 4.24
C VAL A 69 7.91 -3.14 3.32
N VAL A 70 7.65 -2.15 2.48
CA VAL A 70 8.58 -1.66 1.46
C VAL A 70 9.41 -0.48 1.97
N PRO A 71 10.74 -0.58 2.01
CA PRO A 71 11.62 0.57 2.25
C PRO A 71 11.50 1.63 1.14
N GLU A 72 11.73 2.90 1.50
CA GLU A 72 11.76 3.99 0.51
C GLU A 72 12.85 3.74 -0.55
N GLY A 73 12.52 4.02 -1.82
CA GLY A 73 13.45 3.84 -2.95
C GLY A 73 13.57 2.40 -3.45
N THR A 74 12.77 1.45 -2.95
CA THR A 74 12.76 0.07 -3.44
C THR A 74 12.37 0.01 -4.92
N THR A 75 13.10 -0.79 -5.68
CA THR A 75 12.88 -1.11 -7.08
C THR A 75 12.62 -2.60 -7.26
N VAL A 76 12.20 -3.01 -8.45
CA VAL A 76 12.01 -4.43 -8.80
C VAL A 76 13.34 -5.25 -8.82
N PHE A 77 14.48 -4.58 -8.72
CA PHE A 77 15.80 -5.24 -8.68
C PHE A 77 16.25 -5.60 -7.26
N ASP A 78 15.52 -5.18 -6.22
CA ASP A 78 15.86 -5.40 -4.82
C ASP A 78 15.39 -6.78 -4.32
N ASP A 79 16.03 -7.85 -4.80
CA ASP A 79 15.69 -9.26 -4.49
C ASP A 79 15.76 -9.63 -3.00
N GLY A 80 16.38 -8.79 -2.16
CA GLY A 80 16.43 -8.99 -0.71
C GLY A 80 15.18 -8.53 0.03
N ILE A 81 14.26 -7.82 -0.64
CA ILE A 81 13.05 -7.28 -0.04
C ILE A 81 11.89 -8.24 -0.31
N PRO A 82 11.23 -8.81 0.73
CA PRO A 82 10.14 -9.77 0.55
C PRO A 82 9.01 -9.28 -0.35
N ALA A 83 8.66 -8.00 -0.27
CA ALA A 83 7.65 -7.40 -1.14
C ALA A 83 7.97 -7.53 -2.64
N VAL A 84 9.25 -7.66 -3.02
CA VAL A 84 9.69 -7.88 -4.40
C VAL A 84 9.98 -9.36 -4.65
N ALA A 85 10.66 -10.00 -3.71
CA ALA A 85 11.14 -11.37 -3.85
C ALA A 85 10.00 -12.41 -3.97
N GLU A 86 8.87 -12.14 -3.32
CA GLU A 86 7.70 -13.01 -3.26
C GLU A 86 6.61 -12.67 -4.30
N LEU A 87 6.88 -11.71 -5.20
CA LEU A 87 6.03 -11.52 -6.38
C LEU A 87 6.04 -12.77 -7.27
N ASP A 88 4.95 -12.98 -8.00
CA ASP A 88 4.89 -13.94 -9.09
C ASP A 88 6.10 -13.75 -10.01
N ALA A 89 6.71 -14.87 -10.42
CA ALA A 89 7.95 -14.83 -11.18
C ALA A 89 7.76 -14.17 -12.55
N GLY A 90 6.60 -14.37 -13.18
CA GLY A 90 6.24 -13.73 -14.44
C GLY A 90 6.06 -12.23 -14.26
N LEU A 91 5.31 -11.81 -13.24
CA LEU A 91 5.11 -10.39 -12.92
C LEU A 91 6.45 -9.69 -12.66
N ARG A 92 7.31 -10.29 -11.81
CA ARG A 92 8.64 -9.75 -11.51
C ARG A 92 9.52 -9.65 -12.76
N ALA A 93 9.46 -10.62 -13.66
CA ALA A 93 10.20 -10.57 -14.92
C ALA A 93 9.73 -9.43 -15.83
N ALA A 94 8.41 -9.30 -16.04
CA ALA A 94 7.83 -8.23 -16.85
C ALA A 94 8.16 -6.83 -16.28
N LEU A 95 8.08 -6.66 -14.96
CA LEU A 95 8.46 -5.42 -14.29
C LEU A 95 9.94 -5.06 -14.49
N ARG A 96 10.85 -6.04 -14.50
CA ARG A 96 12.28 -5.82 -14.73
C ARG A 96 12.57 -5.37 -16.15
N GLU A 97 11.92 -6.01 -17.13
CA GLU A 97 12.03 -5.59 -18.53
C GLU A 97 11.51 -4.17 -18.72
N ALA A 98 10.31 -3.88 -18.21
CA ALA A 98 9.73 -2.55 -18.27
C ALA A 98 10.60 -1.49 -17.57
N ALA A 99 11.13 -1.78 -16.38
CA ALA A 99 11.98 -0.86 -15.63
C ALA A 99 13.32 -0.58 -16.33
N ALA A 100 13.92 -1.59 -16.97
CA ALA A 100 15.16 -1.41 -17.74
C ALA A 100 14.93 -0.49 -18.95
N ASP A 101 13.82 -0.67 -19.67
CA ASP A 101 13.48 0.16 -20.82
C ASP A 101 13.08 1.57 -20.39
N ALA A 102 12.27 1.73 -19.34
CA ALA A 102 11.89 3.02 -18.77
C ALA A 102 13.11 3.86 -18.35
N ALA A 103 14.14 3.21 -17.79
CA ALA A 103 15.37 3.88 -17.38
C ALA A 103 16.13 4.52 -18.57
N ALA A 104 16.01 3.95 -19.79
CA ALA A 104 16.57 4.55 -21.00
C ALA A 104 15.92 5.91 -21.36
N TYR A 105 14.73 6.17 -20.82
CA TYR A 105 13.99 7.43 -20.95
C TYR A 105 14.09 8.31 -19.69
N GLY A 106 14.92 7.95 -18.72
CA GLY A 106 15.08 8.67 -17.46
C GLY A 106 13.91 8.49 -16.48
N VAL A 107 13.08 7.46 -16.68
CA VAL A 107 11.97 7.12 -15.79
C VAL A 107 12.40 5.98 -14.88
N GLU A 108 12.35 6.20 -13.57
CA GLU A 108 12.62 5.15 -12.56
C GLU A 108 11.30 4.59 -12.04
N ILE A 109 11.16 3.26 -12.09
CA ILE A 109 9.98 2.56 -11.55
C ILE A 109 10.27 2.12 -10.12
N ARG A 110 9.60 2.75 -9.15
CA ARG A 110 9.68 2.40 -7.73
C ARG A 110 8.50 1.55 -7.30
N VAL A 111 8.77 0.58 -6.43
CA VAL A 111 7.76 -0.27 -5.80
C VAL A 111 7.30 0.44 -4.52
N ASN A 112 6.00 0.74 -4.42
CA ASN A 112 5.38 1.27 -3.20
C ASN A 112 4.80 0.15 -2.33
N SER A 113 4.31 -0.91 -2.98
CA SER A 113 3.77 -2.11 -2.34
C SER A 113 3.95 -3.27 -3.32
N GLY A 114 4.24 -4.46 -2.83
CA GLY A 114 4.33 -5.66 -3.67
C GLY A 114 3.66 -6.81 -2.94
N TRP A 115 4.34 -7.94 -2.82
CA TRP A 115 3.83 -9.02 -1.98
C TRP A 115 3.61 -8.57 -0.53
N ARG A 116 2.54 -9.05 0.10
CA ARG A 116 2.19 -8.80 1.49
C ARG A 116 1.80 -10.09 2.21
N SER A 117 2.20 -10.23 3.47
CA SER A 117 1.69 -11.33 4.29
C SER A 117 0.18 -11.17 4.56
N PRO A 118 -0.57 -12.27 4.76
CA PRO A 118 -1.99 -12.21 5.15
C PRO A 118 -2.21 -11.33 6.39
N ALA A 119 -1.32 -11.42 7.39
CA ALA A 119 -1.41 -10.62 8.61
C ALA A 119 -1.22 -9.11 8.36
N TYR A 120 -0.36 -8.74 7.40
CA TYR A 120 -0.24 -7.36 6.97
C TYR A 120 -1.51 -6.88 6.27
N GLN A 121 -2.05 -7.71 5.36
CA GLN A 121 -3.28 -7.40 4.64
C GLN A 121 -4.47 -7.17 5.59
N GLU A 122 -4.66 -8.06 6.58
CA GLU A 122 -5.70 -7.91 7.61
C GLU A 122 -5.53 -6.62 8.44
N ARG A 123 -4.29 -6.21 8.71
CA ARG A 123 -4.04 -4.94 9.40
C ARG A 123 -4.48 -3.75 8.54
N LEU A 124 -4.11 -3.74 7.27
CA LEU A 124 -4.49 -2.67 6.34
C LEU A 124 -6.00 -2.58 6.16
N LEU A 125 -6.70 -3.71 6.08
CA LEU A 125 -8.15 -3.73 6.02
C LEU A 125 -8.78 -3.10 7.28
N ARG A 126 -8.30 -3.46 8.47
CA ARG A 126 -8.77 -2.84 9.73
C ARG A 126 -8.52 -1.34 9.78
N GLU A 127 -7.37 -0.89 9.30
CA GLU A 127 -7.03 0.54 9.19
C GLU A 127 -7.96 1.27 8.20
N ALA A 128 -8.24 0.64 7.05
CA ALA A 128 -9.18 1.17 6.07
C ALA A 128 -10.61 1.26 6.62
N ILE A 129 -11.10 0.25 7.34
CA ILE A 129 -12.40 0.29 8.02
C ILE A 129 -12.44 1.46 9.02
N GLY A 130 -11.39 1.64 9.81
CA GLY A 130 -11.29 2.78 10.73
C GLY A 130 -11.30 4.14 10.02
N LYS A 131 -10.69 4.22 8.84
CA LYS A 131 -10.60 5.45 8.02
C LYS A 131 -11.90 5.77 7.28
N TYR A 132 -12.56 4.76 6.71
CA TYR A 132 -13.72 4.93 5.82
C TYR A 132 -15.07 4.67 6.51
N GLY A 133 -15.05 4.12 7.73
CA GLY A 133 -16.21 4.01 8.61
C GLY A 133 -17.01 2.71 8.48
N SER A 134 -16.79 1.91 7.43
CA SER A 134 -17.41 0.61 7.25
C SER A 134 -16.53 -0.34 6.42
N GLU A 135 -16.83 -1.63 6.49
CA GLU A 135 -16.23 -2.64 5.60
C GLU A 135 -16.60 -2.37 4.13
N GLU A 136 -17.83 -1.96 3.87
CA GLU A 136 -18.32 -1.66 2.51
C GLU A 136 -17.55 -0.51 1.85
N GLU A 137 -17.30 0.58 2.57
CA GLU A 137 -16.51 1.70 2.02
C GLU A 137 -15.01 1.35 1.96
N ALA A 138 -14.49 0.56 2.89
CA ALA A 138 -13.11 0.09 2.88
C ALA A 138 -12.82 -0.87 1.72
N ALA A 139 -13.79 -1.72 1.35
CA ALA A 139 -13.68 -2.70 0.27
C ALA A 139 -13.44 -2.06 -1.11
N ARG A 140 -13.71 -0.75 -1.24
CA ARG A 140 -13.38 0.04 -2.43
C ARG A 140 -11.88 0.34 -2.58
N TRP A 141 -11.07 0.01 -1.57
CA TRP A 141 -9.65 0.36 -1.52
C TRP A 141 -8.76 -0.77 -1.02
N VAL A 142 -9.28 -1.66 -0.16
CA VAL A 142 -8.48 -2.71 0.47
C VAL A 142 -9.27 -4.03 0.48
N ALA A 143 -8.75 -5.01 -0.25
CA ALA A 143 -9.26 -6.38 -0.28
C ALA A 143 -8.99 -7.14 1.03
N THR A 144 -9.70 -8.26 1.23
CA THR A 144 -9.43 -9.20 2.32
C THR A 144 -8.11 -9.93 2.14
N ALA A 145 -7.63 -10.62 3.17
CA ALA A 145 -6.40 -11.41 3.07
C ALA A 145 -6.56 -12.61 2.11
N GLU A 146 -7.77 -13.13 1.99
CA GLU A 146 -8.09 -14.28 1.14
C GLU A 146 -8.15 -13.92 -0.34
N THR A 147 -8.53 -12.68 -0.67
CA THR A 147 -8.79 -12.26 -2.06
C THR A 147 -7.73 -11.32 -2.63
N SER A 148 -6.89 -10.72 -1.78
CA SER A 148 -5.91 -9.73 -2.23
C SER A 148 -4.85 -10.33 -3.17
N PRO A 149 -4.71 -9.79 -4.39
CA PRO A 149 -3.64 -10.20 -5.31
C PRO A 149 -2.23 -9.90 -4.79
N HIS A 150 -2.08 -8.98 -3.82
CA HIS A 150 -0.79 -8.77 -3.17
C HIS A 150 -0.41 -9.92 -2.25
N VAL A 151 -1.39 -10.63 -1.68
CA VAL A 151 -1.11 -11.79 -0.82
C VAL A 151 -0.65 -12.99 -1.65
N SER A 152 -1.20 -13.15 -2.87
CA SER A 152 -0.76 -14.17 -3.82
C SER A 152 0.51 -13.79 -4.58
N GLY A 153 0.96 -12.54 -4.50
CA GLY A 153 2.12 -12.02 -5.24
C GLY A 153 1.81 -11.61 -6.68
N ASP A 154 0.54 -11.57 -7.06
CA ASP A 154 0.07 -11.28 -8.43
C ASP A 154 -0.13 -9.78 -8.71
N ALA A 155 0.09 -8.90 -7.72
CA ALA A 155 -0.03 -7.45 -7.87
C ALA A 155 1.12 -6.67 -7.27
N VAL A 156 1.31 -5.48 -7.82
CA VAL A 156 2.28 -4.48 -7.36
C VAL A 156 1.66 -3.09 -7.43
N ASP A 157 1.94 -2.27 -6.42
CA ASP A 157 1.66 -0.82 -6.45
C ASP A 157 2.95 -0.10 -6.81
N LEU A 158 2.91 0.67 -7.90
CA LEU A 158 4.05 1.39 -8.43
C LEU A 158 3.93 2.89 -8.12
N GLY A 159 5.04 3.47 -7.69
CA GLY A 159 5.09 4.86 -7.27
C GLY A 159 5.27 5.84 -8.41
N GLU A 160 5.05 7.12 -8.07
CA GLU A 160 5.34 8.31 -8.88
C GLU A 160 4.50 8.50 -10.14
N SER A 161 4.20 9.78 -10.43
CA SER A 161 3.41 10.16 -11.60
C SER A 161 4.10 9.73 -12.89
N ASP A 162 5.42 9.87 -12.97
CA ASP A 162 6.16 9.69 -14.22
C ASP A 162 6.23 8.21 -14.60
N ALA A 163 6.46 7.30 -13.64
CA ALA A 163 6.40 5.86 -13.87
C ALA A 163 4.99 5.40 -14.25
N THR A 164 3.95 5.89 -13.56
CA THR A 164 2.55 5.55 -13.87
C THR A 164 2.17 6.03 -15.28
N MET A 165 2.62 7.23 -15.68
CA MET A 165 2.41 7.76 -17.03
C MET A 165 3.15 6.94 -18.10
N TRP A 166 4.41 6.57 -17.85
CA TRP A 166 5.17 5.74 -18.78
C TRP A 166 4.51 4.36 -18.94
N LEU A 167 4.08 3.73 -17.84
CA LEU A 167 3.38 2.45 -17.86
C LEU A 167 1.99 2.52 -18.50
N PHE A 168 1.32 3.67 -18.43
CA PHE A 168 0.06 3.86 -19.16
C PHE A 168 0.26 3.76 -20.68
N GLU A 169 1.38 4.29 -21.20
CA GLU A 169 1.70 4.26 -22.63
C GLU A 169 2.36 2.94 -23.06
N HIS A 170 3.25 2.38 -22.22
CA HIS A 170 4.12 1.27 -22.60
C HIS A 170 3.79 -0.06 -21.91
N GLY A 171 3.06 -0.06 -20.79
CA GLY A 171 2.89 -1.22 -19.91
C GLY A 171 2.30 -2.44 -20.60
N ALA A 172 1.34 -2.24 -21.52
CA ALA A 172 0.70 -3.33 -22.26
C ALA A 172 1.70 -4.18 -23.08
N ALA A 173 2.81 -3.58 -23.56
CA ALA A 173 3.84 -4.31 -24.29
C ALA A 173 4.54 -5.38 -23.43
N TYR A 174 4.55 -5.19 -22.11
CA TYR A 174 5.09 -6.12 -21.11
C TYR A 174 4.00 -6.93 -20.41
N GLY A 175 2.74 -6.75 -20.78
CA GLY A 175 1.59 -7.33 -20.08
C GLY A 175 1.31 -6.67 -18.73
N LEU A 176 1.90 -5.53 -18.40
CA LEU A 176 1.65 -4.81 -17.16
C LEU A 176 0.43 -3.91 -17.33
N CYS A 177 -0.66 -4.27 -16.66
CA CYS A 177 -1.93 -3.59 -16.85
C CYS A 177 -2.49 -3.05 -15.53
N PRO A 178 -3.00 -1.79 -15.53
CA PRO A 178 -3.78 -1.30 -14.41
C PRO A 178 -5.08 -2.09 -14.31
N VAL A 179 -5.57 -2.33 -13.09
CA VAL A 179 -6.79 -3.13 -12.86
C VAL A 179 -7.96 -2.28 -12.38
N TYR A 180 -7.68 -1.26 -11.56
CA TYR A 180 -8.70 -0.42 -10.94
C TYR A 180 -8.56 1.05 -11.31
N ARG A 181 -9.67 1.71 -11.64
CA ARG A 181 -9.67 3.12 -12.03
C ARG A 181 -9.32 4.06 -10.88
N ASN A 182 -9.75 3.73 -9.66
CA ASN A 182 -9.46 4.50 -8.45
C ASN A 182 -8.04 4.27 -7.90
N GLU A 183 -7.31 3.29 -8.44
CA GLU A 183 -5.96 2.91 -8.02
C GLU A 183 -5.05 2.81 -9.27
N PRO A 184 -4.75 3.93 -9.96
CA PRO A 184 -3.94 3.92 -11.17
C PRO A 184 -2.51 3.40 -10.95
N TRP A 185 -2.08 3.26 -9.70
CA TRP A 185 -0.80 2.68 -9.30
C TRP A 185 -0.82 1.15 -9.19
N HIS A 186 -1.98 0.49 -9.17
CA HIS A 186 -2.12 -0.97 -8.97
C HIS A 186 -2.03 -1.70 -10.32
N TYR A 187 -0.95 -2.47 -10.51
CA TYR A 187 -0.69 -3.24 -11.72
C TYR A 187 -0.65 -4.74 -11.46
N GLU A 188 -1.15 -5.49 -12.43
CA GLU A 188 -1.07 -6.95 -12.48
C GLU A 188 -0.56 -7.42 -13.85
N LEU A 189 -0.05 -8.65 -13.91
CA LEU A 189 0.34 -9.27 -15.18
C LEU A 189 -0.91 -9.77 -15.93
N ARG A 190 -1.00 -9.38 -17.20
CA ARG A 190 -2.00 -9.78 -18.20
C ARG A 190 -1.28 -10.08 -19.50
N THR A 191 -0.74 -11.29 -19.61
CA THR A 191 0.06 -11.71 -20.79
C THR A 191 -0.68 -11.57 -22.11
N GLU A 192 -2.01 -11.65 -22.09
CA GLU A 192 -2.89 -11.43 -23.24
C GLU A 192 -2.86 -9.98 -23.78
N ALA A 193 -2.34 -9.03 -23.00
CA ALA A 193 -2.17 -7.65 -23.45
C ALA A 193 -0.92 -7.45 -24.31
N ILE A 194 0.05 -8.39 -24.28
CA ILE A 194 1.28 -8.31 -25.06
C ILE A 194 0.95 -8.35 -26.56
N GLY A 195 1.37 -7.31 -27.28
CA GLY A 195 1.01 -7.12 -28.70
C GLY A 195 -0.43 -6.62 -28.93
N GLY A 196 -1.14 -6.29 -27.85
CA GLY A 196 -2.53 -5.82 -27.86
C GLY A 196 -2.74 -4.61 -26.96
N ARG A 197 -3.82 -4.65 -26.17
CA ARG A 197 -4.18 -3.60 -25.21
C ARG A 197 -4.57 -4.25 -23.88
N CYS A 198 -4.42 -3.51 -22.78
CA CYS A 198 -4.92 -3.97 -21.50
C CYS A 198 -6.43 -4.23 -21.51
N PRO A 199 -6.93 -5.21 -20.74
CA PRO A 199 -8.36 -5.40 -20.52
C PRO A 199 -9.02 -4.14 -19.95
N PRO A 200 -10.36 -3.99 -20.09
CA PRO A 200 -11.08 -2.91 -19.43
C PRO A 200 -10.86 -2.93 -17.91
N VAL A 201 -10.55 -1.77 -17.33
CA VAL A 201 -10.39 -1.60 -15.87
C VAL A 201 -11.73 -1.63 -15.15
N TYR A 202 -11.74 -2.16 -13.93
CA TYR A 202 -12.85 -2.03 -13.00
C TYR A 202 -12.91 -0.61 -12.42
N ALA A 203 -14.07 -0.21 -11.88
CA ALA A 203 -14.20 1.08 -11.22
C ALA A 203 -13.38 1.13 -9.92
N ASP A 204 -13.50 0.07 -9.12
CA ASP A 204 -12.78 -0.20 -7.88
C ASP A 204 -12.84 -1.72 -7.58
N PRO A 205 -12.14 -2.24 -6.55
CA PRO A 205 -12.09 -3.66 -6.24
C PRO A 205 -13.46 -4.32 -6.00
N THR A 206 -14.48 -3.56 -5.59
CA THR A 206 -15.84 -4.13 -5.37
C THR A 206 -16.52 -4.62 -6.64
N GLN A 207 -16.00 -4.25 -7.82
CA GLN A 207 -16.51 -4.70 -9.12
C GLN A 207 -15.71 -5.88 -9.69
N ASP A 208 -14.61 -6.28 -9.06
CA ASP A 208 -13.80 -7.42 -9.47
C ASP A 208 -14.41 -8.71 -8.91
N PRO A 209 -14.82 -9.67 -9.77
CA PRO A 209 -15.42 -10.93 -9.33
C PRO A 209 -14.52 -11.75 -8.39
N ARG A 210 -13.20 -11.54 -8.44
CA ARG A 210 -12.24 -12.21 -7.54
C ARG A 210 -12.39 -11.76 -6.08
N MET A 211 -12.96 -10.58 -5.85
CA MET A 211 -13.09 -9.96 -4.52
C MET A 211 -14.40 -10.32 -3.79
N GLN A 212 -15.26 -11.14 -4.40
CA GLN A 212 -16.64 -11.39 -3.93
C GLN A 212 -16.79 -12.61 -3.01
N SER A 213 -15.77 -12.91 -2.19
CA SER A 213 -15.72 -14.12 -1.33
C SER A 213 -16.47 -13.96 0.00
#